data_AF-A0A1V5I0Y5-F1
#
_entry.id   AF-A0A1V5I0Y5-F1
#
_cell.length_a   1.000
_cell.length_b   1.000
_cell.length_c   1.000
_cell.angle_alpha   90.00
_cell.angle_beta   90.00
_cell.angle_gamma   90.00
#
_symmetry.space_group_name_H-M   'P 1'
#
loop_
_entity.id
_entity.type
_entity.pdbx_description
1 polymer ?
#
loop_
_entity_poly.entity_id
_entity_poly.type
_entity_poly.pdbx_seq_one_letter_code
_entity_poly.pdbx_strand_id
1 'polypeptide(L)'
;MSVTFRRGQELGRADGMNLFLKKKDGTPKNAAVISYDLYDFTTGVEVLLPPSPRQPVNPAVGEYFASFIIHPDANIGKYRIRWTFQEFTGSPAARVVQEFAVVADATQVITVPGITPVEYDLVRGLRIALRDNNPARNYHFMPPAGEESVNQFTRVFGFIWEDYELLEFLRMSNDVINMHPPQTFYENLDMLISQHRNWRTLLLTGAMVHSITALVGNQIADEFSYSIGGVSLDIEKSSKYQSMASDAHARFTEWVTAAKETVKVIRGLQQSRYGVGIRSSFGPSVGRGALTPRRFLGI
;
A
#
# COMPACT_ATOMS: atom_id res chain seq x y z
N MET A 1 -7.75 24.20 16.28
CA MET A 1 -7.61 22.89 15.63
C MET A 1 -8.85 22.08 15.95
N SER A 2 -9.65 21.68 14.96
CA SER A 2 -10.83 20.84 15.19
C SER A 2 -10.37 19.41 15.44
N VAL A 3 -10.86 18.80 16.52
CA VAL A 3 -10.58 17.39 16.82
C VAL A 3 -11.27 16.52 15.75
N THR A 4 -10.63 15.42 15.34
CA THR A 4 -11.15 14.52 14.29
C THR A 4 -11.36 13.13 14.87
N PHE A 5 -12.47 12.50 14.50
CA PHE A 5 -12.84 11.16 14.94
C PHE A 5 -13.24 10.27 13.78
N ARG A 6 -13.18 8.96 14.01
CA ARG A 6 -13.55 7.95 13.01
C ARG A 6 -14.97 7.44 13.26
N ARG A 7 -15.60 6.92 12.20
CA ARG A 7 -16.86 6.17 12.30
C ARG A 7 -16.63 4.91 13.13
N GLY A 8 -17.61 4.53 13.95
CA GLY A 8 -17.50 3.38 14.84
C GLY A 8 -16.56 3.56 16.04
N GLN A 9 -15.84 4.68 16.14
CA GLN A 9 -14.97 4.96 17.28
C GLN A 9 -15.81 5.22 18.53
N GLU A 10 -15.48 4.52 19.61
CA GLU A 10 -15.93 4.86 20.95
C GLU A 10 -15.05 5.98 21.51
N LEU A 11 -15.68 7.08 21.93
CA LEU A 11 -14.98 8.21 22.51
C LEU A 11 -14.86 8.05 24.02
N GLY A 12 -13.62 8.09 24.50
CA GLY A 12 -13.25 8.10 25.91
C GLY A 12 -12.55 9.39 26.33
N ARG A 13 -12.00 9.35 27.55
CA ARG A 13 -11.33 10.50 28.19
C ARG A 13 -10.12 11.03 27.41
N ALA A 14 -9.40 10.16 26.69
CA ALA A 14 -8.17 10.53 25.99
C ALA A 14 -8.43 11.22 24.64
N ASP A 15 -9.66 11.14 24.12
CA ASP A 15 -9.97 11.52 22.73
C ASP A 15 -10.24 13.03 22.55
N GLY A 16 -10.09 13.83 23.60
CA GLY A 16 -10.09 15.30 23.48
C GLY A 16 -11.47 15.97 23.48
N MET A 17 -12.55 15.23 23.78
CA MET A 17 -13.89 15.80 24.02
C MET A 17 -14.11 16.10 25.51
N ASN A 18 -13.17 16.83 26.09
CA ASN A 18 -13.11 17.13 27.52
C ASN A 18 -13.50 18.58 27.77
N LEU A 19 -14.35 18.80 28.77
CA LEU A 19 -14.69 20.11 29.32
C LEU A 19 -14.06 20.24 30.72
N PHE A 20 -13.24 21.27 30.89
CA PHE A 20 -12.63 21.60 32.17
C PHE A 20 -13.25 22.87 32.76
N LEU A 21 -13.88 22.73 33.91
CA LEU A 21 -14.51 23.83 34.65
C LEU A 21 -13.60 24.29 35.79
N LYS A 22 -13.29 25.59 35.78
CA LYS A 22 -12.46 26.24 36.79
C LYS A 22 -13.16 27.50 37.29
N LYS A 23 -12.96 27.80 38.57
CA LYS A 23 -13.30 29.11 39.14
C LYS A 23 -12.35 30.19 38.62
N LYS A 24 -12.66 31.44 38.94
CA LYS A 24 -11.83 32.61 38.64
C LYS A 24 -10.41 32.52 39.23
N ASP A 25 -10.25 31.83 40.35
CA ASP A 25 -8.96 31.57 41.02
C ASP A 25 -8.16 30.42 40.38
N GLY A 26 -8.68 29.80 39.32
CA GLY A 26 -8.05 28.66 38.64
C GLY A 26 -8.30 27.31 39.31
N THR A 27 -9.00 27.26 40.46
CA THR A 27 -9.32 26.00 41.14
C THR A 27 -10.40 25.23 40.37
N PRO A 28 -10.24 23.91 40.17
CA PRO A 28 -11.25 23.10 39.50
C PRO A 28 -12.53 23.01 40.34
N LYS A 29 -13.69 23.11 39.70
CA LYS A 29 -15.00 23.05 40.37
C LYS A 29 -16.01 22.30 39.52
N ASN A 30 -16.77 21.43 40.14
CA ASN A 30 -17.89 20.76 39.49
C ASN A 30 -19.06 21.71 39.23
N ALA A 31 -19.78 21.47 38.13
CA ALA A 31 -21.08 22.08 37.89
C ALA A 31 -22.14 21.44 38.79
N ALA A 32 -23.19 22.19 39.15
CA ALA A 32 -24.35 21.64 39.85
C ALA A 32 -25.19 20.75 38.93
N VAL A 33 -25.33 21.15 37.66
CA VAL A 33 -25.99 20.38 36.60
C VAL A 33 -25.19 20.57 35.33
N ILE A 34 -24.93 19.48 34.61
CA ILE A 34 -24.27 19.51 33.29
C ILE A 34 -24.91 18.49 32.37
N SER A 35 -25.06 18.86 31.10
CA SER A 35 -25.52 18.00 30.03
C SER A 35 -24.88 18.41 28.71
N TYR A 36 -24.93 17.53 27.72
CA TYR A 36 -24.51 17.86 26.37
C TYR A 36 -25.47 17.31 25.31
N ASP A 37 -25.50 18.02 24.19
CA ASP A 37 -26.23 17.65 22.98
C ASP A 37 -25.28 17.56 21.81
N LEU A 38 -25.56 16.65 20.87
CA LEU A 38 -24.78 16.43 19.67
C LEU A 38 -25.56 16.89 18.45
N TYR A 39 -24.89 17.62 17.56
CA TYR A 39 -25.45 18.14 16.32
C TYR A 39 -24.61 17.69 15.12
N ASP A 40 -25.29 17.14 14.13
CA ASP A 40 -24.75 17.01 12.77
C ASP A 40 -24.75 18.39 12.11
N PHE A 41 -23.61 18.82 11.59
CA PHE A 41 -23.43 20.08 10.88
C PHE A 41 -22.80 19.88 9.50
N THR A 42 -22.92 18.68 8.93
CA THR A 42 -22.33 18.33 7.63
C THR A 42 -22.91 19.13 6.47
N THR A 43 -24.20 19.48 6.54
CA THR A 43 -24.93 20.24 5.51
C THR A 43 -24.91 21.76 5.75
N GLY A 44 -24.25 22.23 6.82
CA GLY A 44 -24.30 23.62 7.25
C GLY A 44 -25.56 24.01 8.03
N VAL A 45 -26.48 23.05 8.26
CA VAL A 45 -27.64 23.19 9.15
C VAL A 45 -27.45 22.26 10.35
N GLU A 46 -27.70 22.74 11.56
CA GLU A 46 -27.58 21.93 12.77
C GLU A 46 -28.77 20.97 12.92
N VAL A 47 -28.50 19.67 12.88
CA VAL A 47 -29.49 18.61 13.12
C VAL A 47 -29.17 17.91 14.43
N LEU A 48 -30.10 17.93 15.40
CA LEU A 48 -29.92 17.31 16.71
C LEU A 48 -29.89 15.77 16.58
N LEU A 49 -28.90 15.13 17.18
CA LEU A 49 -28.75 13.68 17.22
C LEU A 49 -29.30 13.08 18.52
N PRO A 50 -30.31 12.20 18.47
CA PRO A 50 -30.83 11.54 19.66
C PRO A 50 -29.80 10.54 20.25
N PRO A 51 -29.82 10.28 21.57
CA PRO A 51 -30.68 10.88 22.60
C PRO A 51 -30.25 12.29 23.01
N SER A 52 -31.18 13.09 23.53
CA SER A 52 -30.95 14.43 24.10
C SER A 52 -31.89 14.65 25.29
N PRO A 53 -31.42 15.20 26.44
CA PRO A 53 -30.04 15.57 26.76
C PRO A 53 -29.19 14.36 27.20
N ARG A 54 -27.87 14.39 26.94
CA ARG A 54 -26.92 13.36 27.40
C ARG A 54 -26.18 13.79 28.65
N GLN A 55 -25.87 12.81 29.50
CA GLN A 55 -25.11 13.02 30.74
C GLN A 55 -23.63 12.71 30.51
N PRO A 56 -22.72 13.66 30.78
CA PRO A 56 -21.29 13.40 30.65
C PRO A 56 -20.76 12.57 31.81
N VAL A 57 -19.59 11.96 31.58
CA VAL A 57 -18.86 11.25 32.63
C VAL A 57 -17.95 12.24 33.36
N ASN A 58 -17.93 12.15 34.69
CA ASN A 58 -17.11 12.99 35.56
C ASN A 58 -15.99 12.16 36.22
N PRO A 59 -14.79 12.10 35.61
CA PRO A 59 -13.68 11.31 36.16
C PRO A 59 -12.95 12.01 37.33
N ALA A 60 -12.98 13.34 37.40
CA ALA A 60 -12.26 14.13 38.40
C ALA A 60 -12.94 15.49 38.61
N VAL A 61 -12.68 16.12 39.76
CA VAL A 61 -13.28 17.42 40.10
C VAL A 61 -12.96 18.45 39.00
N GLY A 62 -14.01 19.05 38.45
CA GLY A 62 -13.93 20.05 37.38
C GLY A 62 -13.63 19.47 36.00
N GLU A 63 -13.59 18.17 35.81
CA GLU A 63 -13.36 17.51 34.52
C GLU A 63 -14.60 16.73 34.09
N TYR A 64 -15.02 16.92 32.85
CA TYR A 64 -16.12 16.19 32.22
C TYR A 64 -15.71 15.75 30.83
N PHE A 65 -16.14 14.57 30.40
CA PHE A 65 -15.98 14.15 29.01
C PHE A 65 -17.26 13.53 28.45
N ALA A 66 -17.42 13.69 27.14
CA ALA A 66 -18.54 13.11 26.42
C ALA A 66 -18.19 11.70 25.97
N SER A 67 -18.79 10.70 26.62
CA SER A 67 -18.68 9.30 26.18
C SER A 67 -19.82 8.98 25.24
N PHE A 68 -19.50 8.68 23.99
CA PHE A 68 -20.46 8.15 23.02
C PHE A 68 -19.73 7.43 21.89
N ILE A 69 -20.45 6.55 21.21
CA ILE A 69 -19.96 5.86 20.02
C ILE A 69 -20.45 6.64 18.80
N ILE A 70 -19.53 6.97 17.89
CA ILE A 70 -19.91 7.53 16.59
C ILE A 70 -20.50 6.40 15.76
N HIS A 71 -21.77 6.54 15.37
CA HIS A 71 -22.44 5.50 14.59
C HIS A 71 -21.63 5.19 13.31
N PRO A 72 -21.48 3.92 12.91
CA PRO A 72 -20.75 3.56 11.68
C PRO A 72 -21.34 4.25 10.43
N ASP A 73 -22.64 4.51 10.43
CA ASP A 73 -23.35 5.21 9.34
C ASP A 73 -23.40 6.75 9.51
N ALA A 74 -22.67 7.33 10.47
CA ALA A 74 -22.66 8.79 10.65
C ALA A 74 -22.12 9.51 9.41
N ASN A 75 -22.71 10.65 9.02
CA ASN A 75 -22.21 11.43 7.89
C ASN A 75 -20.74 11.85 8.08
N ILE A 76 -19.99 11.95 6.98
CA ILE A 76 -18.60 12.46 7.04
C ILE A 76 -18.67 13.98 6.96
N GLY A 77 -18.03 14.67 7.89
CA GLY A 77 -17.99 16.12 7.91
C GLY A 77 -17.95 16.70 9.31
N LYS A 78 -18.45 17.93 9.44
CA LYS A 78 -18.39 18.70 10.69
C LYS A 78 -19.56 18.36 11.61
N TYR A 79 -19.24 18.25 12.88
CA TYR A 79 -20.18 18.03 13.97
C TYR A 79 -19.91 19.02 15.09
N ARG A 80 -20.93 19.23 15.92
CA ARG A 80 -20.84 20.12 17.08
C ARG A 80 -21.37 19.42 18.32
N ILE A 81 -20.66 19.59 19.42
CA ILE A 81 -21.15 19.26 20.76
C ILE A 81 -21.48 20.56 21.49
N ARG A 82 -22.68 20.65 22.05
CA ARG A 82 -23.13 21.79 22.84
C ARG A 82 -23.26 21.36 24.30
N TRP A 83 -22.37 21.88 25.13
CA TRP A 83 -22.38 21.71 26.56
C TRP A 83 -23.31 22.74 27.20
N THR A 84 -24.19 22.30 28.09
CA THR A 84 -25.04 23.17 28.90
C THR A 84 -24.79 22.85 30.37
N PHE A 85 -24.38 23.85 31.16
CA PHE A 85 -24.09 23.65 32.58
C PHE A 85 -24.51 24.83 33.45
N GLN A 86 -24.78 24.54 34.73
CA GLN A 86 -25.12 25.52 35.76
C GLN A 86 -24.13 25.41 36.92
N GLU A 87 -23.65 26.55 37.43
CA GLU A 87 -22.72 26.59 38.55
C GLU A 87 -23.40 26.21 39.88
N PHE A 88 -24.65 26.64 40.07
CA PHE A 88 -25.50 26.37 41.23
C PHE A 88 -26.93 26.06 40.77
N THR A 89 -27.74 25.40 41.60
CA THR A 89 -29.14 24.99 41.32
C THR A 89 -30.15 26.13 41.06
N GLY A 90 -29.68 27.38 40.97
CA GLY A 90 -30.47 28.54 40.51
C GLY A 90 -29.68 29.52 39.64
N SER A 91 -28.46 29.17 39.24
CA SER A 91 -27.63 30.02 38.36
C SER A 91 -28.10 29.92 36.90
N PRO A 92 -27.92 30.98 36.08
CA PRO A 92 -28.20 30.90 34.65
C PRO A 92 -27.35 29.80 33.99
N ALA A 93 -27.95 29.08 33.04
CA ALA A 93 -27.24 28.04 32.30
C ALA A 93 -26.25 28.67 31.31
N ALA A 94 -24.98 28.29 31.42
CA ALA A 94 -23.95 28.61 30.44
C ALA A 94 -23.94 27.56 29.32
N ARG A 95 -23.60 28.00 28.10
CA ARG A 95 -23.49 27.14 26.93
C ARG A 95 -22.14 27.29 26.26
N VAL A 96 -21.51 26.17 25.92
CA VAL A 96 -20.23 26.12 25.20
C VAL A 96 -20.37 25.18 24.02
N VAL A 97 -19.92 25.61 22.85
CA VAL A 97 -19.92 24.80 21.63
C VAL A 97 -18.49 24.41 21.30
N GLN A 98 -18.27 23.11 21.07
CA GLN A 98 -17.01 22.58 20.58
C GLN A 98 -17.27 21.88 19.23
N GLU A 99 -16.40 22.16 18.27
CA GLU A 99 -16.49 21.60 16.92
C GLU A 99 -15.52 20.43 16.75
N PHE A 100 -15.99 19.39 16.08
CA PHE A 100 -15.18 18.25 15.68
C PHE A 100 -15.56 17.80 14.27
N ALA A 101 -14.76 16.94 13.66
CA ALA A 101 -15.07 16.36 12.37
C ALA A 101 -15.05 14.83 12.43
N VAL A 102 -16.06 14.21 11.83
CA VAL A 102 -16.07 12.77 11.56
C VAL A 102 -15.45 12.58 10.19
N VAL A 103 -14.36 11.84 10.14
CA VAL A 103 -13.68 11.49 8.90
C VAL A 103 -14.06 10.06 8.55
N ALA A 104 -14.06 9.75 7.25
CA ALA A 104 -14.09 8.35 6.83
C ALA A 104 -12.93 7.63 7.53
N ASP A 105 -13.11 6.34 7.83
CA ASP A 105 -11.94 5.50 7.82
C ASP A 105 -11.31 5.70 6.44
N ALA A 106 -10.21 6.46 6.40
CA ALA A 106 -9.15 6.04 5.50
C ALA A 106 -8.99 4.59 5.91
N THR A 107 -9.41 3.65 5.04
CA THR A 107 -8.94 2.28 5.10
C THR A 107 -7.51 2.41 5.55
N GLN A 108 -7.24 2.06 6.82
CA GLN A 108 -5.87 1.94 7.25
C GLN A 108 -5.43 0.77 6.39
N VAL A 109 -4.87 1.13 5.23
CA VAL A 109 -3.74 0.42 4.70
C VAL A 109 -2.83 0.37 5.90
N ILE A 110 -2.86 -0.77 6.60
CA ILE A 110 -1.89 -1.09 7.62
C ILE A 110 -0.61 -1.21 6.80
N THR A 111 -0.01 -0.07 6.52
CA THR A 111 1.35 -0.01 6.02
C THR A 111 2.16 -0.53 7.17
N VAL A 112 2.67 -1.75 7.01
CA VAL A 112 3.85 -2.22 7.75
C VAL A 112 4.83 -1.03 7.84
N PRO A 113 5.45 -0.75 8.99
CA PRO A 113 6.42 0.33 9.12
C PRO A 113 7.48 0.20 8.00
N GLY A 114 7.49 1.15 7.07
CA GLY A 114 8.42 1.15 5.93
C GLY A 114 7.87 0.60 4.60
N ILE A 115 6.61 0.17 4.51
CA ILE A 115 5.96 -0.21 3.24
C ILE A 115 5.14 0.95 2.68
N THR A 116 5.34 1.29 1.41
CA THR A 116 4.60 2.37 0.74
C THR A 116 3.17 1.93 0.35
N PRO A 117 2.23 2.87 0.13
CA PRO A 117 0.89 2.53 -0.35
C PRO A 117 0.88 1.77 -1.68
N VAL A 118 1.87 2.02 -2.55
CA VAL A 118 2.03 1.32 -3.83
C VAL A 118 2.47 -0.12 -3.59
N GLU A 119 3.49 -0.33 -2.74
CA GLU A 119 3.95 -1.66 -2.37
C GLU A 119 2.83 -2.49 -1.74
N TYR A 120 2.00 -1.88 -0.88
CA TYR A 120 0.83 -2.57 -0.32
C TYR A 120 -0.20 -3.00 -1.39
N ASP A 121 -0.52 -2.13 -2.35
CA ASP A 121 -1.43 -2.48 -3.46
C ASP A 121 -0.84 -3.57 -4.37
N LEU A 122 0.49 -3.60 -4.54
CA LEU A 122 1.19 -4.65 -5.26
C LEU A 122 1.14 -5.99 -4.51
N VAL A 123 1.44 -6.00 -3.21
CA VAL A 123 1.34 -7.21 -2.37
C VAL A 123 -0.08 -7.76 -2.37
N ARG A 124 -1.09 -6.89 -2.20
CA ARG A 124 -2.50 -7.27 -2.31
C ARG A 124 -2.82 -7.87 -3.68
N GLY A 125 -2.32 -7.26 -4.77
CA GLY A 125 -2.50 -7.76 -6.13
C GLY A 125 -1.87 -9.14 -6.33
N LEU A 126 -0.67 -9.35 -5.78
CA LEU A 126 0.06 -10.62 -5.86
C LEU A 126 -0.65 -11.72 -5.06
N ARG A 127 -1.16 -11.42 -3.87
CA ARG A 127 -2.00 -12.36 -3.09
C ARG A 127 -3.21 -12.84 -3.89
N ILE A 128 -3.90 -11.92 -4.58
CA ILE A 128 -5.04 -12.28 -5.42
C ILE A 128 -4.61 -13.18 -6.58
N ALA A 129 -3.49 -12.86 -7.24
CA ALA A 129 -2.93 -13.67 -8.32
C ALA A 129 -2.58 -15.10 -7.86
N LEU A 130 -2.01 -15.23 -6.66
CA LEU A 130 -1.64 -16.50 -6.04
C LEU A 130 -2.82 -17.25 -5.38
N ARG A 131 -4.04 -16.67 -5.41
CA ARG A 131 -5.23 -17.18 -4.69
C ARG A 131 -5.02 -17.29 -3.17
N ASP A 132 -4.07 -16.54 -2.64
CA ASP A 132 -3.72 -16.45 -1.23
C ASP A 132 -4.38 -15.22 -0.58
N ASN A 133 -5.68 -15.03 -0.86
CA ASN A 133 -6.46 -13.86 -0.43
C ASN A 133 -7.54 -14.18 0.60
N ASN A 134 -7.91 -15.47 0.77
CA ASN A 134 -8.81 -15.91 1.82
C ASN A 134 -8.44 -17.34 2.24
N PRO A 135 -7.73 -17.49 3.36
CA PRO A 135 -7.18 -18.76 3.75
C PRO A 135 -8.26 -19.76 4.19
N ALA A 136 -9.30 -19.28 4.86
CA ALA A 136 -10.42 -20.08 5.33
C ALA A 136 -11.31 -20.63 4.20
N ARG A 137 -11.36 -19.93 3.04
CA ARG A 137 -12.12 -20.37 1.87
C ARG A 137 -11.35 -21.38 1.01
N ASN A 138 -10.04 -21.19 0.88
CA ASN A 138 -9.23 -21.92 -0.10
C ASN A 138 -8.42 -23.08 0.52
N TYR A 139 -8.19 -23.09 1.84
CA TYR A 139 -7.46 -24.16 2.53
C TYR A 139 -8.36 -24.93 3.52
N HIS A 140 -8.82 -26.10 3.09
CA HIS A 140 -9.62 -27.01 3.94
C HIS A 140 -8.79 -28.06 4.71
N PHE A 141 -7.49 -28.20 4.42
CA PHE A 141 -6.67 -29.34 4.87
C PHE A 141 -5.26 -28.97 5.36
N MET A 142 -5.16 -27.96 6.23
CA MET A 142 -4.01 -27.84 7.13
C MET A 142 -4.55 -27.70 8.56
N PRO A 143 -4.11 -28.54 9.52
CA PRO A 143 -4.55 -28.40 10.90
C PRO A 143 -4.15 -27.01 11.42
N PRO A 144 -5.06 -26.26 12.06
CA PRO A 144 -4.72 -24.94 12.59
C PRO A 144 -3.69 -25.13 13.71
N ALA A 145 -2.48 -24.60 13.54
CA ALA A 145 -1.59 -24.42 14.69
C ALA A 145 -2.04 -23.16 15.45
N GLY A 146 -1.82 -23.16 16.77
CA GLY A 146 -2.31 -22.15 17.69
C GLY A 146 -1.86 -20.74 17.33
N GLU A 147 -2.77 -19.78 17.49
CA GLU A 147 -2.51 -18.35 17.31
C GLU A 147 -1.42 -17.89 18.29
N GLU A 148 -0.40 -17.18 17.78
CA GLU A 148 0.56 -16.46 18.62
C GLU A 148 0.74 -15.04 18.07
N SER A 149 0.66 -14.06 18.98
CA SER A 149 0.98 -12.66 18.69
C SER A 149 2.36 -12.33 19.25
N VAL A 150 3.33 -12.07 18.36
CA VAL A 150 4.60 -11.44 18.74
C VAL A 150 4.53 -9.99 18.25
N ASN A 151 4.72 -9.01 19.14
CA ASN A 151 4.83 -7.58 18.81
C ASN A 151 3.74 -6.99 17.90
N GLN A 152 2.46 -7.23 18.21
CA GLN A 152 1.29 -6.70 17.47
C GLN A 152 1.15 -7.20 16.02
N PHE A 153 1.95 -8.18 15.59
CA PHE A 153 1.73 -8.91 14.35
C PHE A 153 0.74 -10.05 14.60
N THR A 154 -0.29 -10.15 13.76
CA THR A 154 -1.07 -11.37 13.65
C THR A 154 -0.32 -12.35 12.75
N ARG A 155 0.31 -13.36 13.33
CA ARG A 155 0.67 -14.58 12.58
C ARG A 155 -0.63 -15.32 12.29
N VAL A 156 -1.38 -14.90 11.26
CA VAL A 156 -2.65 -15.55 10.91
C VAL A 156 -2.34 -16.85 10.21
N PHE A 157 -2.60 -17.97 10.89
CA PHE A 157 -2.54 -19.29 10.28
C PHE A 157 -3.53 -19.35 9.11
N GLY A 158 -3.00 -19.60 7.91
CA GLY A 158 -3.75 -20.00 6.74
C GLY A 158 -3.35 -19.32 5.42
N PHE A 159 -2.67 -18.17 5.45
CA PHE A 159 -2.01 -17.67 4.24
C PHE A 159 -0.72 -18.46 4.00
N ILE A 160 -0.43 -18.81 2.74
CA ILE A 160 0.83 -19.49 2.40
C ILE A 160 2.02 -18.55 2.61
N TRP A 161 1.85 -17.27 2.31
CA TRP A 161 2.93 -16.30 2.26
C TRP A 161 2.78 -15.21 3.30
N GLU A 162 3.92 -14.77 3.85
CA GLU A 162 3.97 -13.52 4.60
C GLU A 162 4.06 -12.30 3.67
N ASP A 163 3.57 -11.14 4.12
CA ASP A 163 3.60 -9.92 3.30
C ASP A 163 5.01 -9.49 2.92
N TYR A 164 6.00 -9.76 3.80
CA TYR A 164 7.41 -9.42 3.55
C TYR A 164 8.00 -10.31 2.44
N GLU A 165 7.64 -11.59 2.38
CA GLU A 165 8.13 -12.53 1.34
C GLU A 165 7.60 -12.11 -0.03
N LEU A 166 6.31 -11.77 -0.10
CA LEU A 166 5.68 -11.28 -1.32
C LEU A 166 6.31 -9.96 -1.80
N LEU A 167 6.66 -9.07 -0.87
CA LEU A 167 7.37 -7.83 -1.20
C LEU A 167 8.76 -8.12 -1.77
N GLU A 168 9.49 -9.09 -1.21
CA GLU A 168 10.81 -9.47 -1.72
C GLU A 168 10.72 -10.07 -3.13
N PHE A 169 9.72 -10.92 -3.41
CA PHE A 169 9.50 -11.44 -4.76
C PHE A 169 9.16 -10.35 -5.77
N LEU A 170 8.45 -9.29 -5.36
CA LEU A 170 8.22 -8.11 -6.20
C LEU A 170 9.53 -7.36 -6.50
N ARG A 171 10.42 -7.22 -5.51
CA ARG A 171 11.74 -6.59 -5.70
C ARG A 171 12.63 -7.40 -6.62
N MET A 172 12.70 -8.72 -6.43
CA MET A 172 13.41 -9.62 -7.34
C MET A 172 12.88 -9.50 -8.77
N SER A 173 11.56 -9.42 -8.95
CA SER A 173 10.97 -9.23 -10.28
C SER A 173 11.35 -7.88 -10.89
N ASN A 174 11.46 -6.80 -10.10
CA ASN A 174 11.93 -5.50 -10.57
C ASN A 174 13.39 -5.56 -11.02
N ASP A 175 14.24 -6.28 -10.28
CA ASP A 175 15.65 -6.48 -10.65
C ASP A 175 15.79 -7.24 -11.97
N VAL A 176 14.97 -8.28 -12.18
CA VAL A 176 14.95 -9.02 -13.45
C VAL A 176 14.48 -8.11 -14.60
N ILE A 177 13.46 -7.29 -14.38
CA ILE A 177 13.03 -6.29 -15.37
C ILE A 177 14.18 -5.32 -15.67
N ASN A 178 14.88 -4.81 -14.66
CA ASN A 178 16.00 -3.89 -14.84
C ASN A 178 17.17 -4.52 -15.62
N MET A 179 17.48 -5.79 -15.35
CA MET A 179 18.52 -6.55 -16.03
C MET A 179 18.16 -6.85 -17.49
N HIS A 180 16.87 -7.02 -17.81
CA HIS A 180 16.45 -7.35 -19.17
C HIS A 180 16.75 -6.20 -20.15
N PRO A 181 17.38 -6.48 -21.31
CA PRO A 181 17.71 -5.44 -22.28
C PRO A 181 16.45 -4.76 -22.86
N PRO A 182 16.49 -3.43 -23.12
CA PRO A 182 17.53 -2.49 -22.70
C PRO A 182 17.54 -2.31 -21.18
N GLN A 183 18.75 -2.18 -20.61
CA GLN A 183 18.92 -2.01 -19.16
C GLN A 183 18.17 -0.76 -18.68
N THR A 184 17.34 -0.94 -17.65
CA THR A 184 16.60 0.15 -16.98
C THR A 184 17.04 0.25 -15.52
N PHE A 185 16.75 1.37 -14.87
CA PHE A 185 17.17 1.66 -13.50
C PHE A 185 16.00 2.20 -12.69
N TYR A 186 15.08 1.31 -12.31
CA TYR A 186 14.04 1.63 -11.32
C TYR A 186 14.54 1.20 -9.94
N GLU A 187 14.91 2.16 -9.09
CA GLU A 187 15.50 1.91 -7.77
C GLU A 187 14.52 1.25 -6.79
N ASN A 188 13.23 1.55 -6.92
CA ASN A 188 12.17 1.00 -6.08
C ASN A 188 10.87 0.78 -6.87
N LEU A 189 9.94 0.06 -6.24
CA LEU A 189 8.66 -0.31 -6.86
C LEU A 189 7.78 0.92 -7.12
N ASP A 190 7.83 1.95 -6.27
CA ASP A 190 7.14 3.22 -6.47
C ASP A 190 7.59 3.94 -7.76
N MET A 191 8.90 3.95 -8.03
CA MET A 191 9.47 4.56 -9.23
C MET A 191 9.03 3.83 -10.50
N LEU A 192 9.06 2.49 -10.49
CA LEU A 192 8.57 1.69 -11.61
C LEU A 192 7.09 1.99 -11.90
N ILE A 193 6.23 1.95 -10.88
CA ILE A 193 4.78 2.11 -11.07
C ILE A 193 4.39 3.55 -11.40
N SER A 194 5.09 4.55 -10.87
CA SER A 194 4.82 5.96 -11.21
C SER A 194 5.21 6.29 -12.65
N GLN A 195 6.31 5.73 -13.17
CA GLN A 195 6.77 5.96 -14.53
C GLN A 195 6.06 5.05 -15.55
N HIS A 196 5.83 3.79 -15.19
CA HIS A 196 5.29 2.74 -16.06
C HIS A 196 4.21 1.93 -15.36
N ARG A 197 3.08 2.58 -15.04
CA ARG A 197 1.93 1.92 -14.41
C ARG A 197 1.42 0.70 -15.18
N ASN A 198 1.53 0.72 -16.51
CA ASN A 198 1.17 -0.38 -17.40
C ASN A 198 2.01 -1.65 -17.16
N TRP A 199 3.19 -1.54 -16.56
CA TRP A 199 4.04 -2.69 -16.23
C TRP A 199 3.69 -3.35 -14.89
N ARG A 200 2.63 -2.90 -14.21
CA ARG A 200 2.14 -3.54 -12.98
C ARG A 200 1.91 -5.03 -13.17
N THR A 201 1.20 -5.44 -14.23
CA THR A 201 0.90 -6.86 -14.47
C THR A 201 2.16 -7.67 -14.76
N LEU A 202 3.13 -7.05 -15.46
CA LEU A 202 4.44 -7.65 -15.73
C LEU A 202 5.18 -7.96 -14.43
N LEU A 203 5.26 -6.96 -13.54
CA LEU A 203 5.89 -7.09 -12.22
C LEU A 203 5.21 -8.19 -11.38
N LEU A 204 3.88 -8.20 -11.34
CA LEU A 204 3.13 -9.22 -10.60
C LEU A 204 3.38 -10.63 -11.15
N THR A 205 3.54 -10.77 -12.46
CA THR A 205 3.78 -12.07 -13.10
C THR A 205 5.18 -12.58 -12.80
N GLY A 206 6.20 -11.72 -12.83
CA GLY A 206 7.55 -12.12 -12.43
C GLY A 206 7.62 -12.49 -10.95
N ALA A 207 6.97 -11.71 -10.08
CA ALA A 207 6.88 -12.04 -8.65
C ALA A 207 6.15 -13.36 -8.39
N MET A 208 5.12 -13.68 -9.19
CA MET A 208 4.42 -14.96 -9.13
C MET A 208 5.36 -16.13 -9.51
N VAL A 209 6.23 -15.97 -10.49
CA VAL A 209 7.24 -16.99 -10.85
C VAL A 209 8.16 -17.28 -9.66
N HIS A 210 8.68 -16.24 -9.02
CA HIS A 210 9.54 -16.40 -7.82
C HIS A 210 8.79 -17.07 -6.67
N SER A 211 7.55 -16.66 -6.42
CA SER A 211 6.69 -17.25 -5.38
C SER A 211 6.46 -18.74 -5.62
N ILE A 212 6.04 -19.13 -6.82
CA ILE A 212 5.79 -20.56 -7.14
C ILE A 212 7.08 -21.36 -7.05
N THR A 213 8.21 -20.81 -7.50
CA THR A 213 9.51 -21.47 -7.41
C THR A 213 9.94 -21.72 -5.97
N ALA A 214 9.67 -20.78 -5.06
CA ALA A 214 9.90 -20.99 -3.63
C ALA A 214 9.01 -22.11 -3.05
N LEU A 215 7.75 -22.22 -3.49
CA LEU A 215 6.88 -23.35 -3.12
C LEU A 215 7.40 -24.69 -3.62
N VAL A 216 7.95 -24.75 -4.84
CA VAL A 216 8.58 -25.95 -5.37
C VAL A 216 9.69 -26.40 -4.41
N GLY A 217 10.55 -25.48 -3.97
CA GLY A 217 11.62 -25.77 -3.01
C GLY A 217 11.10 -26.34 -1.68
N ASN A 218 10.04 -25.77 -1.13
CA ASN A 218 9.42 -26.27 0.09
C ASN A 218 8.81 -27.67 -0.11
N GLN A 219 8.14 -27.92 -1.23
CA GLN A 219 7.52 -29.22 -1.50
C GLN A 219 8.55 -30.32 -1.73
N ILE A 220 9.65 -30.04 -2.43
CA ILE A 220 10.75 -31.02 -2.65
C ILE A 220 11.30 -31.54 -1.31
N ALA A 221 11.39 -30.67 -0.30
CA ALA A 221 11.87 -31.07 1.03
C ALA A 221 10.92 -32.07 1.74
N ASP A 222 9.62 -32.03 1.40
CA ASP A 222 8.57 -32.90 1.97
C ASP A 222 8.28 -34.14 1.11
N GLU A 223 8.99 -34.34 0.00
CA GLU A 223 8.79 -35.50 -0.87
C GLU A 223 9.30 -36.78 -0.23
N PHE A 224 8.57 -37.86 -0.45
CA PHE A 224 8.84 -39.16 0.13
C PHE A 224 8.61 -40.25 -0.91
N SER A 225 9.59 -41.14 -1.03
CA SER A 225 9.49 -42.38 -1.80
C SER A 225 9.77 -43.57 -0.89
N TYR A 226 8.87 -44.55 -0.94
CA TYR A 226 9.04 -45.80 -0.21
C TYR A 226 8.63 -46.98 -1.09
N SER A 227 9.46 -48.01 -1.11
CA SER A 227 9.21 -49.23 -1.88
C SER A 227 9.44 -50.45 -0.99
N ILE A 228 8.40 -51.26 -0.82
CA ILE A 228 8.51 -52.57 -0.16
C ILE A 228 7.80 -53.62 -1.02
N GLY A 229 8.48 -54.74 -1.29
CA GLY A 229 7.85 -55.93 -1.88
C GLY A 229 7.13 -55.72 -3.21
N GLY A 230 7.52 -54.73 -4.03
CA GLY A 230 6.90 -54.45 -5.33
C GLY A 230 5.73 -53.45 -5.30
N VAL A 231 5.40 -52.88 -4.13
CA VAL A 231 4.49 -51.73 -4.01
C VAL A 231 5.30 -50.50 -3.65
N SER A 232 5.29 -49.49 -4.53
CA SER A 232 5.87 -48.17 -4.26
C SER A 232 4.79 -47.15 -3.89
N LEU A 233 5.12 -46.28 -2.94
CA LEU A 233 4.35 -45.09 -2.61
C LEU A 233 5.28 -43.90 -2.80
N ASP A 234 4.97 -43.11 -3.82
CA ASP A 234 5.72 -41.93 -4.21
C ASP A 234 4.80 -40.70 -4.10
N ILE A 235 5.20 -39.74 -3.27
CA ILE A 235 4.52 -38.45 -3.15
C ILE A 235 5.41 -37.41 -3.81
N GLU A 236 5.10 -37.08 -5.06
CA GLU A 236 5.79 -36.05 -5.84
C GLU A 236 4.83 -34.89 -6.11
N LYS A 237 4.85 -33.89 -5.24
CA LYS A 237 3.98 -32.70 -5.35
C LYS A 237 4.66 -31.57 -6.13
N SER A 238 6.00 -31.52 -6.13
CA SER A 238 6.79 -30.45 -6.73
C SER A 238 6.60 -30.35 -8.25
N SER A 239 6.42 -31.49 -8.93
CA SER A 239 6.24 -31.58 -10.39
C SER A 239 5.11 -30.68 -10.93
N LYS A 240 3.99 -30.59 -10.20
CA LYS A 240 2.85 -29.76 -10.60
C LYS A 240 3.17 -28.27 -10.48
N TYR A 241 3.79 -27.86 -9.37
CA TYR A 241 4.21 -26.47 -9.17
C TYR A 241 5.31 -26.08 -10.17
N GLN A 242 6.22 -26.99 -10.50
CA GLN A 242 7.26 -26.76 -11.49
C GLN A 242 6.66 -26.51 -12.88
N SER A 243 5.66 -27.29 -13.30
CA SER A 243 4.99 -27.06 -14.58
C SER A 243 4.30 -25.68 -14.65
N MET A 244 3.68 -25.24 -13.56
CA MET A 244 3.07 -23.92 -13.44
C MET A 244 4.12 -22.80 -13.46
N ALA A 245 5.24 -22.99 -12.76
CA ALA A 245 6.35 -22.03 -12.76
C ALA A 245 6.94 -21.86 -14.16
N SER A 246 7.11 -22.95 -14.91
CA SER A 246 7.61 -22.89 -16.29
C SER A 246 6.66 -22.14 -17.24
N ASP A 247 5.34 -22.37 -17.16
CA ASP A 247 4.36 -21.62 -17.96
C ASP A 247 4.34 -20.12 -17.59
N ALA A 248 4.34 -19.81 -16.29
CA ALA A 248 4.39 -18.44 -15.81
C ALA A 248 5.68 -17.72 -16.25
N HIS A 249 6.82 -18.41 -16.19
CA HIS A 249 8.11 -17.87 -16.64
C HIS A 249 8.12 -17.60 -18.14
N ALA A 250 7.57 -18.49 -18.97
CA ALA A 250 7.47 -18.28 -20.41
C ALA A 250 6.66 -17.02 -20.74
N ARG A 251 5.48 -16.86 -20.13
CA ARG A 251 4.64 -15.65 -20.30
C ARG A 251 5.35 -14.39 -19.83
N PHE A 252 6.03 -14.47 -18.69
CA PHE A 252 6.80 -13.35 -18.17
C PHE A 252 7.87 -12.92 -19.19
N THR A 253 8.67 -13.85 -19.72
CA THR A 253 9.73 -13.50 -20.68
C THR A 253 9.19 -12.82 -21.93
N GLU A 254 8.09 -13.32 -22.50
CA GLU A 254 7.43 -12.72 -23.67
C GLU A 254 6.94 -11.29 -23.36
N TRP A 255 6.31 -11.10 -22.21
CA TRP A 255 5.78 -9.79 -21.82
C TRP A 255 6.88 -8.80 -21.46
N VAL A 256 7.99 -9.26 -20.85
CA VAL A 256 9.15 -8.40 -20.59
C VAL A 256 9.71 -7.92 -21.92
N THR A 257 9.90 -8.82 -22.90
CA THR A 257 10.42 -8.43 -24.22
C THR A 257 9.53 -7.37 -24.89
N ALA A 258 8.22 -7.60 -24.94
CA ALA A 258 7.27 -6.68 -25.54
C ALA A 258 7.20 -5.33 -24.80
N ALA A 259 7.23 -5.36 -23.47
CA ALA A 259 7.25 -4.14 -22.65
C ALA A 259 8.54 -3.34 -22.88
N LYS A 260 9.68 -4.03 -22.96
CA LYS A 260 11.01 -3.42 -23.14
C LYS A 260 11.22 -2.81 -24.52
N GLU A 261 10.58 -3.32 -25.56
CA GLU A 261 10.56 -2.69 -26.89
C GLU A 261 9.93 -1.29 -26.88
N THR A 262 9.02 -1.02 -25.94
CA THR A 262 8.39 0.31 -25.80
C THR A 262 9.29 1.34 -25.13
N VAL A 263 10.39 0.91 -24.50
CA VAL A 263 11.35 1.81 -23.87
C VAL A 263 12.14 2.52 -24.97
N LYS A 264 12.08 3.85 -24.97
CA LYS A 264 12.83 4.68 -25.93
C LYS A 264 14.33 4.47 -25.73
N VAL A 265 14.96 3.70 -26.60
CA VAL A 265 16.41 3.58 -26.65
C VAL A 265 16.97 4.76 -27.44
N ILE A 266 17.46 5.79 -26.74
CA ILE A 266 18.30 6.82 -27.37
C ILE A 266 19.69 6.18 -27.57
N ARG A 267 19.87 5.40 -28.63
CA ARG A 267 21.21 5.12 -29.15
C ARG A 267 21.70 6.43 -29.77
N GLY A 268 22.43 7.21 -29.00
CA GLY A 268 23.24 8.27 -29.59
C GLY A 268 24.13 7.63 -30.65
N LEU A 269 23.93 8.00 -31.92
CA LEU A 269 24.97 7.85 -32.93
C LEU A 269 26.19 8.57 -32.36
N GLN A 270 27.14 7.83 -31.78
CA GLN A 270 28.43 8.41 -31.41
C GLN A 270 29.05 8.88 -32.72
N GLN A 271 28.92 10.17 -32.99
CA GLN A 271 29.70 10.82 -34.02
C GLN A 271 31.16 10.56 -33.66
N SER A 272 31.92 9.95 -34.57
CA SER A 272 33.33 9.62 -34.36
C SER A 272 34.02 10.83 -33.73
N ARG A 273 34.57 10.65 -32.53
CA ARG A 273 35.28 11.69 -31.77
C ARG A 273 36.48 12.25 -32.54
N TYR A 274 36.93 11.51 -33.55
CA TYR A 274 37.85 11.97 -34.57
C TYR A 274 37.06 12.25 -35.85
N GLY A 275 36.72 13.52 -36.06
CA GLY A 275 36.50 14.05 -37.39
C GLY A 275 37.81 13.97 -38.16
N VAL A 276 38.12 12.80 -38.76
CA VAL A 276 39.10 12.77 -39.84
C VAL A 276 38.41 13.43 -41.01
N GLY A 277 38.65 14.74 -41.12
CA GLY A 277 38.23 15.53 -42.25
C GLY A 277 38.77 14.91 -43.53
N ILE A 278 37.88 14.31 -44.31
CA ILE A 278 37.99 14.33 -45.76
C ILE A 278 36.95 15.33 -46.21
N ARG A 279 37.33 16.63 -46.17
CA ARG A 279 36.68 17.65 -46.97
C ARG A 279 37.02 17.35 -48.43
N SER A 280 36.25 16.47 -49.04
CA SER A 280 36.11 16.35 -50.47
C SER A 280 34.70 16.81 -50.79
N SER A 281 34.55 17.87 -51.58
CA SER A 281 33.24 18.35 -52.09
C SER A 281 32.59 17.37 -53.08
N PHE A 282 33.21 16.22 -53.33
CA PHE A 282 32.64 15.10 -54.05
C PHE A 282 32.59 13.92 -53.08
N GLY A 283 31.41 13.31 -52.94
CA GLY A 283 31.09 12.30 -51.93
C GLY A 283 31.98 11.05 -51.91
N PRO A 284 31.62 10.01 -51.13
CA PRO A 284 32.52 8.95 -50.66
C PRO A 284 32.98 7.92 -51.73
N SER A 285 32.91 8.26 -53.02
CA SER A 285 33.25 7.38 -54.13
C SER A 285 34.28 7.98 -55.09
N VAL A 286 35.40 8.48 -54.57
CA VAL A 286 36.61 8.73 -55.38
C VAL A 286 37.72 7.79 -54.91
N GLY A 287 37.88 6.71 -55.67
CA GLY A 287 38.93 5.72 -55.48
C GLY A 287 40.33 6.32 -55.63
N ARG A 288 41.32 5.57 -55.13
CA ARG A 288 42.75 5.93 -55.23
C ARG A 288 43.16 6.19 -56.68
N GLY A 289 43.46 7.44 -57.00
CA GLY A 289 44.26 7.81 -58.16
C GLY A 289 43.66 8.92 -59.01
N ALA A 290 44.53 9.87 -59.38
CA ALA A 290 44.32 10.95 -60.35
C ALA A 290 43.56 12.18 -59.76
N LEU A 291 44.05 13.43 -59.81
CA LEU A 291 45.00 14.08 -60.71
C LEU A 291 45.69 15.25 -59.98
N THR A 292 47.03 15.30 -60.04
CA THR A 292 47.79 16.54 -59.80
C THR A 292 47.58 17.52 -60.96
N PRO A 293 47.59 18.85 -60.73
CA PRO A 293 47.28 19.82 -61.76
C PRO A 293 48.47 19.98 -62.72
N ARG A 294 48.31 19.54 -63.97
CA ARG A 294 49.22 19.91 -65.07
C ARG A 294 48.43 20.49 -66.24
N ARG A 295 48.70 21.78 -66.46
CA ARG A 295 48.61 22.56 -67.70
C ARG A 295 47.23 23.03 -68.16
N PHE A 296 46.99 24.32 -67.89
CA PHE A 296 46.45 25.26 -68.86
C PHE A 296 47.23 25.19 -70.20
N LEU A 297 46.52 24.98 -71.33
CA LEU A 297 46.69 25.69 -72.61
C LEU A 297 45.88 25.01 -73.74
N GLY A 298 44.96 25.78 -74.34
CA GLY A 298 44.57 25.85 -75.76
C GLY A 298 44.25 24.58 -76.55
N ILE A 299 42.97 24.39 -76.90
CA ILE A 299 42.29 24.74 -78.17
C ILE A 299 40.79 24.73 -77.89
#